data_AF-A0A3C2AZ59-F1
#
_entry.id   AF-A0A3C2AZ59-F1
#
_cell.length_a   1.000
_cell.length_b   1.000
_cell.length_c   1.000
_cell.angle_alpha   90.00
_cell.angle_beta   90.00
_cell.angle_gamma   90.00
#
_symmetry.space_group_name_H-M   'P 1'
#
loop_
_entity.id
_entity.type
_entity.pdbx_description
1 polymer ?
#
loop_
_entity_poly.entity_id
_entity_poly.type
_entity_poly.pdbx_seq_one_letter_code
_entity_poly.pdbx_strand_id
1 'polypeptide(L)'
;TILRNEMIGSREEWPIGFYVNSNDEYTEAFGDYGLEPPLNQWMRDAGEWPSVREYTVDETGLIAYVRPMSPGEGYVTMLYTDERERQLDELASTSWKLAAALLAACVLLGVGVSALTAVPMRRVLGDQQAFLADAAHEMRTPLAVILASSSQALARDRSTEEYVRSLSEIRSAAERASTGVNEMLD
;
A
#
# COMPACT_ATOMS: atom_id res chain seq x y z
N THR A 1 37.86 -44.53 -18.39
CA THR A 1 36.63 -43.88 -18.89
C THR A 1 36.24 -42.79 -17.93
N ILE A 2 36.68 -41.56 -18.20
CA ILE A 2 36.43 -40.38 -17.37
C ILE A 2 35.04 -39.85 -17.74
N LEU A 3 34.15 -39.73 -16.75
CA LEU A 3 32.81 -39.17 -16.93
C LEU A 3 32.92 -37.66 -17.21
N ARG A 4 32.69 -37.29 -18.47
CA ARG A 4 32.21 -35.95 -18.86
C ARG A 4 30.88 -35.74 -18.14
N ASN A 5 30.80 -34.75 -17.25
CA ASN A 5 29.52 -34.25 -16.78
C ASN A 5 29.36 -32.77 -17.13
N GLU A 6 28.14 -32.50 -17.58
CA GLU A 6 27.51 -31.27 -18.03
C GLU A 6 28.06 -29.95 -17.46
N MET A 7 28.48 -29.07 -18.38
CA MET A 7 28.61 -27.63 -18.14
C MET A 7 27.26 -26.96 -18.37
N ILE A 8 26.62 -26.49 -17.30
CA ILE A 8 25.55 -25.50 -17.32
C ILE A 8 26.07 -24.27 -16.58
N GLY A 9 26.35 -23.19 -17.30
CA GLY A 9 26.74 -21.90 -16.72
C GLY A 9 27.95 -21.27 -17.39
N SER A 10 27.72 -20.17 -18.10
CA SER A 10 28.72 -19.38 -18.82
C SER A 10 29.49 -18.43 -17.90
N ARG A 11 30.37 -18.95 -17.05
CA ARG A 11 31.42 -18.17 -16.37
C ARG A 11 32.63 -19.06 -16.14
N GLU A 12 33.73 -18.78 -16.84
CA GLU A 12 35.05 -19.44 -16.67
C GLU A 12 35.71 -18.99 -15.35
N GLU A 13 35.06 -19.19 -14.21
CA GLU A 13 35.74 -19.23 -12.92
C GLU A 13 35.83 -20.70 -12.55
N TRP A 14 36.97 -21.33 -12.85
CA TRP A 14 37.25 -22.68 -12.40
C TRP A 14 37.04 -22.72 -10.88
N PRO A 15 36.24 -23.65 -10.34
CA PRO A 15 36.02 -23.73 -8.90
C PRO A 15 37.38 -23.91 -8.23
N ILE A 16 37.58 -23.25 -7.09
CA ILE A 16 38.86 -23.23 -6.40
C ILE A 16 39.15 -24.67 -5.96
N GLY A 17 40.14 -25.31 -6.57
CA GLY A 17 40.36 -26.73 -6.42
C GLY A 17 41.77 -27.05 -5.95
N PHE A 18 41.88 -28.04 -5.07
CA PHE A 18 43.14 -28.55 -4.56
C PHE A 18 43.17 -30.07 -4.60
N TYR A 19 44.33 -30.63 -4.93
CA TYR A 19 44.69 -31.99 -4.55
C TYR A 19 45.49 -31.94 -3.26
N VAL A 20 45.17 -32.85 -2.34
CA VAL A 20 45.74 -32.87 -0.99
C VAL A 20 46.15 -34.29 -0.68
N ASN A 21 47.43 -34.47 -0.35
CA ASN A 21 47.98 -35.67 0.26
C ASN A 21 48.59 -35.27 1.62
N SER A 22 47.81 -35.50 2.67
CA SER A 22 48.16 -35.16 4.05
C SER A 22 49.14 -36.12 4.71
N ASN A 23 49.42 -37.28 4.08
CA ASN A 23 50.41 -38.25 4.51
C ASN A 23 51.83 -37.76 4.19
N ASP A 24 51.99 -37.11 3.03
CA ASP A 24 53.27 -36.55 2.54
C ASP A 24 53.35 -35.02 2.68
N GLU A 25 52.36 -34.41 3.37
CA GLU A 25 52.19 -32.95 3.49
C GLU A 25 52.24 -32.21 2.14
N TYR A 26 51.77 -32.88 1.08
CA TYR A 26 51.78 -32.38 -0.27
C TYR A 26 50.41 -31.83 -0.66
N THR A 27 50.40 -30.61 -1.21
CA THR A 27 49.19 -29.97 -1.72
C THR A 27 49.49 -29.33 -3.06
N GLU A 28 48.58 -29.52 -4.02
CA GLU A 28 48.65 -28.91 -5.34
C GLU A 28 47.35 -28.13 -5.60
N ALA A 29 47.47 -26.84 -5.92
CA ALA A 29 46.33 -26.01 -6.32
C ALA A 29 46.12 -26.10 -7.83
N PHE A 30 44.87 -26.23 -8.28
CA PHE A 30 44.51 -26.22 -9.70
C PHE A 30 44.44 -24.79 -10.30
N GLY A 31 45.01 -23.81 -9.61
CA GLY A 31 45.08 -22.41 -10.01
C GLY A 31 45.82 -21.57 -8.97
N ASP A 32 46.06 -20.31 -9.29
CA ASP A 32 46.59 -19.32 -8.35
C ASP A 32 45.42 -18.56 -7.73
N TYR A 33 45.09 -18.90 -6.49
CA TYR A 33 43.93 -18.37 -5.79
C TYR A 33 44.31 -17.39 -4.68
N GLY A 34 45.59 -17.28 -4.31
CA GLY A 34 46.05 -16.45 -3.18
C GLY A 34 45.45 -16.85 -1.82
N LEU A 35 45.05 -18.11 -1.64
CA LEU A 35 44.41 -18.64 -0.44
C LEU A 35 45.26 -19.77 0.15
N GLU A 36 45.42 -19.77 1.48
CA GLU A 36 46.10 -20.84 2.23
C GLU A 36 45.16 -21.51 3.26
N PRO A 37 44.17 -22.29 2.80
CA PRO A 37 43.29 -23.01 3.71
C PRO A 37 44.01 -24.15 4.44
N PRO A 38 43.53 -24.59 5.62
CA PRO A 38 44.11 -25.72 6.37
C PRO A 38 43.74 -27.08 5.74
N LEU A 39 44.15 -27.29 4.47
CA LEU A 39 43.81 -28.43 3.62
C LEU A 39 44.21 -29.77 4.23
N ASN A 40 45.42 -29.86 4.79
CA ASN A 40 45.93 -31.09 5.40
C ASN A 40 45.09 -31.50 6.61
N GLN A 41 44.65 -30.54 7.43
CA GLN A 41 43.79 -30.82 8.56
C GLN A 41 42.42 -31.31 8.09
N TRP A 42 41.82 -30.62 7.11
CA TRP A 42 40.52 -31.01 6.58
C TRP A 42 40.51 -32.41 5.95
N MET A 43 41.57 -32.77 5.23
CA MET A 43 41.69 -34.09 4.61
C MET A 43 41.87 -35.20 5.66
N ARG A 44 42.67 -34.97 6.71
CA ARG A 44 42.82 -35.92 7.83
C ARG A 44 41.51 -36.11 8.59
N ASP A 45 40.81 -35.01 8.89
CA ASP A 45 39.55 -35.06 9.63
C ASP A 45 38.42 -35.74 8.84
N ALA A 46 38.41 -35.61 7.50
CA ALA A 46 37.40 -36.24 6.65
C ALA A 46 37.52 -37.78 6.63
N GLY A 47 38.73 -38.29 6.81
CA GLY A 47 39.00 -39.73 6.80
C GLY A 47 38.65 -40.35 5.45
N GLU A 48 37.72 -41.29 5.43
CA GLU A 48 37.25 -41.98 4.21
C GLU A 48 35.98 -41.36 3.61
N TRP A 49 35.32 -40.44 4.33
CA TRP A 49 34.00 -39.95 3.95
C TRP A 49 34.07 -38.51 3.45
N PRO A 50 33.28 -38.14 2.42
CA PRO A 50 33.16 -36.76 2.01
C PRO A 50 32.66 -35.88 3.15
N SER A 51 33.20 -34.67 3.27
CA SER A 51 32.78 -33.70 4.27
C SER A 51 32.68 -32.28 3.69
N VAL A 52 31.84 -31.46 4.30
CA VAL A 52 31.68 -30.04 3.95
C VAL A 52 32.27 -29.21 5.08
N ARG A 53 33.00 -28.15 4.74
CA ARG A 53 33.57 -27.18 5.68
C ARG A 53 33.19 -25.77 5.27
N GLU A 54 32.91 -24.93 6.25
CA GLU A 54 32.81 -23.50 6.06
C GLU A 54 34.18 -22.87 6.36
N TYR A 55 34.58 -21.91 5.53
CA TYR A 55 35.85 -21.21 5.65
C TYR A 55 35.65 -19.75 5.29
N THR A 56 36.17 -18.82 6.09
CA THR A 56 36.02 -17.39 5.84
C THR A 56 37.38 -16.76 5.66
N VAL A 57 37.57 -16.02 4.56
CA VAL A 57 38.80 -15.26 4.26
C VAL A 57 38.41 -13.84 3.91
N ASP A 58 39.01 -12.86 4.59
CA ASP A 58 38.78 -11.44 4.33
C ASP A 58 37.28 -11.09 4.21
N GLU A 59 36.49 -11.52 5.21
CA GLU A 59 35.02 -11.36 5.30
C GLU A 59 34.20 -12.12 4.25
N THR A 60 34.85 -12.75 3.27
CA THR A 60 34.19 -13.57 2.25
C THR A 60 34.07 -15.00 2.75
N GLY A 61 32.84 -15.50 2.85
CA GLY A 61 32.60 -16.91 3.17
C GLY A 61 32.82 -17.83 1.96
N LEU A 62 33.36 -19.02 2.21
CA LEU A 62 33.55 -20.10 1.26
C LEU A 62 33.01 -21.39 1.86
N ILE A 63 32.45 -22.24 1.00
CA ILE A 63 32.09 -23.62 1.33
C ILE A 63 33.08 -24.54 0.62
N ALA A 64 33.81 -25.34 1.39
CA ALA A 64 34.73 -26.36 0.90
C ALA A 64 34.07 -27.74 0.95
N TYR A 65 34.07 -28.44 -0.18
CA TYR A 65 33.73 -29.84 -0.30
C TYR A 65 35.00 -30.69 -0.37
N VAL A 66 35.22 -31.50 0.66
CA VAL A 66 36.36 -32.40 0.79
C VAL A 66 35.91 -33.79 0.35
N ARG A 67 36.59 -34.36 -0.64
CA ARG A 67 36.32 -35.70 -1.16
C ARG A 67 37.58 -36.57 -1.05
N PRO A 68 37.70 -37.39 -0.01
CA PRO A 68 38.76 -38.39 0.09
C PRO A 68 38.66 -39.42 -1.04
N MET A 69 39.81 -39.84 -1.56
CA MET A 69 39.96 -41.02 -2.44
C MET A 69 40.60 -42.18 -1.69
N SER A 70 41.51 -41.87 -0.77
CA SER A 70 42.13 -42.80 0.17
C SER A 70 42.34 -42.08 1.51
N PRO A 71 42.61 -42.80 2.62
CA PRO A 71 42.87 -42.16 3.90
C PRO A 71 44.02 -41.13 3.80
N GLY A 72 43.67 -39.86 4.00
CA GLY A 72 44.61 -38.75 3.95
C GLY A 72 44.91 -38.21 2.55
N GLU A 73 44.25 -38.69 1.49
CA GLU A 73 44.46 -38.26 0.10
C GLU A 73 43.13 -37.98 -0.60
N GLY A 74 43.03 -36.86 -1.33
CA GLY A 74 41.84 -36.56 -2.12
C GLY A 74 41.79 -35.16 -2.68
N TYR A 75 40.59 -34.73 -3.03
CA TYR A 75 40.33 -33.44 -3.65
C TYR A 75 39.52 -32.54 -2.72
N VAL A 76 39.85 -31.25 -2.71
CA VAL A 76 39.08 -30.20 -2.04
C VAL A 76 38.60 -29.21 -3.09
N THR A 77 37.31 -28.94 -3.14
CA THR A 77 36.70 -27.96 -4.04
C THR A 77 36.00 -26.89 -3.22
N MET A 78 36.27 -25.63 -3.49
CA MET A 78 35.71 -24.48 -2.76
C MET A 78 34.87 -23.59 -3.67
N LEU A 79 33.79 -23.06 -3.10
CA LEU A 79 32.85 -22.15 -3.74
C LEU A 79 32.62 -20.96 -2.82
N TYR A 80 32.64 -19.75 -3.38
CA TYR A 80 32.28 -18.54 -2.64
C TYR A 80 30.79 -18.58 -2.24
N THR A 81 30.49 -18.18 -1.01
CA THR A 81 29.13 -18.09 -0.49
C THR A 81 28.50 -16.70 -0.71
N ASP A 82 29.28 -15.73 -1.18
CA ASP A 82 29.02 -14.30 -1.00
C ASP A 82 28.29 -13.60 -2.16
N GLU A 83 27.41 -14.31 -2.87
CA GLU A 83 26.60 -13.70 -3.94
C GLU A 83 25.17 -13.36 -3.48
N ARG A 84 24.79 -13.72 -2.25
CA ARG A 84 23.39 -13.66 -1.81
C ARG A 84 23.03 -12.45 -0.95
N GLU A 85 23.94 -11.94 -0.13
CA GLU A 85 23.60 -10.87 0.83
C GLU A 85 23.53 -9.48 0.17
N ARG A 86 24.43 -9.16 -0.78
CA ARG A 86 24.39 -7.86 -1.50
C ARG A 86 23.15 -7.69 -2.39
N GLN A 87 22.67 -8.75 -3.04
CA GLN A 87 21.48 -8.67 -3.90
C GLN A 87 20.18 -8.49 -3.10
N LEU A 88 20.14 -8.99 -1.86
CA LEU A 88 18.96 -8.86 -0.99
C LEU A 88 18.76 -7.43 -0.52
N ASP A 89 19.82 -6.68 -0.23
CA ASP A 89 19.73 -5.27 0.19
C ASP A 89 19.25 -4.36 -0.95
N GLU A 90 19.69 -4.59 -2.18
CA GLU A 90 19.22 -3.82 -3.34
C GLU A 90 17.73 -4.08 -3.64
N LEU A 91 17.28 -5.33 -3.54
CA LEU A 91 15.88 -5.72 -3.73
C LEU A 91 14.97 -5.22 -2.60
N ALA A 92 15.42 -5.34 -1.35
CA ALA A 92 14.71 -4.82 -0.19
C ALA A 92 14.54 -3.30 -0.32
N SER A 93 15.61 -2.58 -0.70
CA SER A 93 15.57 -1.12 -0.86
C SER A 93 14.57 -0.64 -1.92
N THR A 94 14.38 -1.42 -2.98
CA THR A 94 13.44 -1.10 -4.07
C THR A 94 12.01 -1.40 -3.67
N SER A 95 11.79 -2.54 -3.00
CA SER A 95 10.44 -2.97 -2.58
C SER A 95 9.79 -2.00 -1.60
N TRP A 96 10.52 -1.46 -0.62
CA TRP A 96 9.94 -0.54 0.36
C TRP A 96 9.61 0.82 -0.25
N LYS A 97 10.42 1.31 -1.20
CA LYS A 97 10.14 2.57 -1.93
C LYS A 97 8.83 2.48 -2.70
N LEU A 98 8.61 1.35 -3.39
CA LEU A 98 7.37 1.10 -4.11
C LEU A 98 6.18 0.97 -3.15
N ALA A 99 6.35 0.26 -2.05
CA ALA A 99 5.31 0.14 -1.02
C ALA A 99 4.92 1.51 -0.45
N ALA A 100 5.91 2.34 -0.09
CA ALA A 100 5.68 3.70 0.41
C ALA A 100 5.00 4.60 -0.62
N ALA A 101 5.44 4.53 -1.89
CA ALA A 101 4.83 5.30 -2.98
C ALA A 101 3.37 4.88 -3.23
N LEU A 102 3.07 3.59 -3.22
CA LEU A 102 1.70 3.07 -3.35
C LEU A 102 0.82 3.53 -2.18
N LEU A 103 1.33 3.45 -0.95
CA LEU A 103 0.61 3.90 0.25
C LEU A 103 0.29 5.40 0.16
N ALA A 104 1.26 6.22 -0.25
CA ALA A 104 1.06 7.64 -0.49
C ALA A 104 0.01 7.90 -1.59
N ALA A 105 0.07 7.16 -2.70
CA ALA A 105 -0.92 7.26 -3.78
C ALA A 105 -2.33 6.91 -3.29
N CYS A 106 -2.50 5.85 -2.49
CA CYS A 106 -3.78 5.47 -1.89
C CYS A 106 -4.32 6.56 -0.95
N VAL A 107 -3.47 7.15 -0.11
CA VAL A 107 -3.86 8.24 0.79
C VAL A 107 -4.29 9.47 -0.02
N LEU A 108 -3.53 9.85 -1.04
CA LEU A 108 -3.85 10.98 -1.92
C LEU A 108 -5.15 10.75 -2.69
N LEU A 109 -5.39 9.53 -3.19
CA LEU A 109 -6.65 9.18 -3.85
C LEU A 109 -7.81 9.23 -2.86
N GLY A 110 -7.66 8.70 -1.65
CA GLY A 110 -8.68 8.75 -0.61
C GLY A 110 -9.06 10.18 -0.23
N VAL A 111 -8.07 11.03 0.02
CA VAL A 111 -8.28 12.46 0.32
C VAL A 111 -8.86 13.19 -0.88
N GLY A 112 -8.40 12.91 -2.10
CA GLY A 112 -8.90 13.53 -3.33
C GLY A 112 -10.37 13.21 -3.60
N VAL A 113 -10.77 11.95 -3.50
CA VAL A 113 -12.17 11.53 -3.66
C VAL A 113 -13.06 12.11 -2.55
N SER A 114 -12.57 12.13 -1.30
CA SER A 114 -13.32 12.71 -0.18
C SER A 114 -13.52 14.21 -0.36
N ALA A 115 -12.49 14.95 -0.79
CA ALA A 115 -12.60 16.38 -1.05
C ALA A 115 -13.53 16.68 -2.23
N LEU A 116 -13.47 15.87 -3.29
CA LEU A 116 -14.34 16.01 -4.46
C LEU A 116 -15.82 15.78 -4.13
N THR A 117 -16.13 14.86 -3.22
CA THR A 117 -17.52 14.51 -2.84
C THR A 117 -18.10 15.36 -1.72
N ALA A 118 -17.27 15.83 -0.77
CA ALA A 118 -17.74 16.64 0.34
C ALA A 118 -18.13 18.08 -0.07
N VAL A 119 -17.43 18.65 -1.07
CA VAL A 119 -17.70 20.01 -1.57
C VAL A 119 -19.10 20.15 -2.21
N PRO A 120 -19.55 19.28 -3.13
CA PRO A 120 -20.88 19.41 -3.72
C PRO A 120 -22.00 19.24 -2.68
N MET A 121 -21.83 18.35 -1.69
CA MET A 121 -22.83 18.15 -0.64
C MET A 121 -23.10 19.42 0.17
N ARG A 122 -22.04 20.17 0.52
CA ARG A 122 -22.18 21.43 1.26
C ARG A 122 -22.89 22.51 0.46
N ARG A 123 -22.68 22.55 -0.86
CA ARG A 123 -23.37 23.48 -1.75
C ARG A 123 -24.87 23.15 -1.82
N VAL A 124 -25.22 21.90 -2.08
CA VAL A 124 -26.62 21.45 -2.14
C VAL A 124 -27.36 21.74 -0.82
N LEU A 125 -26.73 21.49 0.33
CA LEU A 125 -27.31 21.81 1.63
C LEU A 125 -27.49 23.32 1.84
N GLY A 126 -26.54 24.13 1.38
CA GLY A 126 -26.65 25.59 1.40
C GLY A 126 -27.80 26.09 0.54
N ASP A 127 -27.92 25.58 -0.68
CA ASP A 127 -28.98 25.93 -1.62
C ASP A 127 -30.36 25.53 -1.08
N GLN A 128 -30.48 24.34 -0.47
CA GLN A 128 -31.70 23.90 0.20
C GLN A 128 -32.08 24.81 1.38
N GLN A 129 -31.11 25.22 2.21
CA GLN A 129 -31.37 26.13 3.32
C GLN A 129 -31.83 27.51 2.84
N ALA A 130 -31.22 28.04 1.78
CA ALA A 130 -31.63 29.30 1.17
C ALA A 130 -33.06 29.21 0.62
N PHE A 131 -33.37 28.16 -0.14
CA PHE A 131 -34.71 27.92 -0.68
C PHE A 131 -35.78 27.81 0.43
N LEU A 132 -35.50 27.04 1.49
CA LEU A 132 -36.41 26.92 2.64
C LEU A 132 -36.60 28.25 3.36
N ALA A 133 -35.54 29.05 3.50
CA ALA A 133 -35.60 30.37 4.12
C ALA A 133 -36.46 31.35 3.28
N ASP A 134 -36.29 31.33 1.96
CA ASP A 134 -37.06 32.17 1.04
C ASP A 134 -38.54 31.79 1.05
N ALA A 135 -38.84 30.50 0.95
CA ALA A 135 -40.20 30.00 1.06
C ALA A 135 -40.87 30.34 2.40
N ALA A 136 -40.14 30.22 3.51
CA ALA A 136 -40.65 30.62 4.82
C ALA A 136 -40.93 32.13 4.88
N HIS A 137 -40.13 32.95 4.20
CA HIS A 137 -40.36 34.39 4.10
C HIS A 137 -41.61 34.71 3.28
N GLU A 138 -41.79 34.02 2.15
CA GLU A 138 -42.91 34.23 1.24
C GLU A 138 -44.24 33.77 1.84
N MET A 139 -44.24 32.69 2.64
CA MET A 139 -45.40 32.21 3.42
C MET A 139 -45.76 33.13 4.59
N ARG A 140 -44.80 33.86 5.18
CA ARG A 140 -45.05 34.70 6.36
C ARG A 140 -46.10 35.76 6.10
N THR A 141 -46.04 36.40 4.94
CA THR A 141 -46.92 37.51 4.57
C THR A 141 -48.40 37.10 4.45
N PRO A 142 -48.79 36.10 3.64
CA PRO A 142 -50.17 35.66 3.58
C PRO A 142 -50.66 35.10 4.92
N LEU A 143 -49.82 34.38 5.67
CA LEU A 143 -50.19 33.89 7.01
C LEU A 143 -50.46 35.04 8.00
N ALA A 144 -49.66 36.10 7.97
CA ALA A 144 -49.89 37.29 8.80
C ALA A 144 -51.21 37.97 8.45
N VAL A 145 -51.57 38.05 7.15
CA VAL A 145 -52.87 38.60 6.71
C VAL A 145 -54.03 37.74 7.21
N ILE A 146 -53.95 36.42 7.07
CA ILE A 146 -54.98 35.50 7.58
C ILE A 146 -55.17 35.70 9.09
N LEU A 147 -54.07 35.74 9.85
CA LEU A 147 -54.10 35.89 11.29
C LEU A 147 -54.68 37.25 11.71
N ALA A 148 -54.29 38.33 11.03
CA ALA A 148 -54.78 39.68 11.31
C ALA A 148 -56.27 39.83 10.99
N SER A 149 -56.70 39.44 9.79
CA SER A 149 -58.11 39.55 9.36
C SER A 149 -59.03 38.67 10.21
N SER A 150 -58.60 37.45 10.59
CA SER A 150 -59.37 36.57 11.49
C SER A 150 -59.47 37.13 12.90
N SER A 151 -58.35 37.56 13.50
CA SER A 151 -58.34 38.17 14.83
C SER A 151 -59.24 39.42 14.87
N GLN A 152 -59.17 40.23 13.83
CA GLN A 152 -59.97 41.45 13.73
C GLN A 152 -61.46 41.18 13.54
N ALA A 153 -61.83 40.13 12.80
CA ALA A 153 -63.21 39.68 12.66
C ALA A 153 -63.78 39.14 13.99
N LEU A 154 -62.97 38.44 14.78
CA LEU A 154 -63.38 37.83 16.05
C LEU A 154 -63.44 38.81 17.24
N ALA A 155 -62.79 39.96 17.15
CA ALA A 155 -62.62 40.87 18.30
C ALA A 155 -63.90 41.61 18.75
N ARG A 156 -64.91 41.77 17.88
CA ARG A 156 -66.16 42.46 18.20
C ARG A 156 -67.26 42.10 17.20
N ASP A 157 -68.53 42.29 17.59
CA ASP A 157 -69.66 42.16 16.68
C ASP A 157 -69.56 43.12 15.49
N ARG A 158 -69.92 42.62 14.31
CA ARG A 158 -69.77 43.30 13.02
C ARG A 158 -70.98 43.15 12.13
N SER A 159 -71.12 44.05 11.17
CA SER A 159 -72.11 43.89 10.11
C SER A 159 -71.76 42.69 9.23
N THR A 160 -72.78 42.09 8.61
CA THR A 160 -72.61 41.01 7.64
C THR A 160 -71.63 41.40 6.52
N GLU A 161 -71.63 42.66 6.09
CA GLU A 161 -70.74 43.17 5.03
C GLU A 161 -69.26 43.19 5.47
N GLU A 162 -68.97 43.60 6.72
CA GLU A 162 -67.61 43.53 7.26
C GLU A 162 -67.12 42.08 7.40
N TYR A 163 -67.99 41.16 7.80
CA TYR A 163 -67.64 39.73 7.86
C TYR A 163 -67.30 39.16 6.48
N VAL A 164 -68.12 39.46 5.46
CA VAL A 164 -67.86 39.04 4.07
C VAL A 164 -66.52 39.59 3.58
N ARG A 165 -66.20 40.84 3.90
CA ARG A 165 -64.91 41.45 3.56
C ARG A 165 -63.73 40.71 4.20
N SER A 166 -63.78 40.47 5.52
CA SER A 166 -62.71 39.75 6.22
C SER A 166 -62.55 38.32 5.73
N LEU A 167 -63.64 37.61 5.42
CA LEU A 167 -63.57 36.26 4.85
C LEU A 167 -62.99 36.26 3.43
N SER A 168 -63.30 37.28 2.62
CA SER A 168 -62.71 37.45 1.28
C SER A 168 -61.19 37.71 1.35
N GLU A 169 -60.74 38.55 2.30
CA GLU A 169 -59.31 38.80 2.54
C GLU A 169 -58.56 37.53 2.97
N ILE A 170 -59.13 36.78 3.92
CA ILE A 170 -58.58 35.50 4.37
C ILE A 170 -58.47 34.52 3.19
N ARG A 171 -59.54 34.40 2.39
CA ARG A 171 -59.55 33.54 1.22
C ARG A 171 -58.46 33.92 0.21
N SER A 172 -58.34 35.20 -0.13
CA SER A 172 -57.32 35.67 -1.07
C SER A 172 -55.89 35.41 -0.55
N ALA A 173 -55.67 35.59 0.75
CA ALA A 173 -54.37 35.28 1.35
C ALA A 173 -54.08 33.77 1.36
N ALA A 174 -55.09 32.92 1.61
CA ALA A 174 -54.96 31.47 1.54
C ALA A 174 -54.71 30.97 0.11
N GLU A 175 -55.36 31.56 -0.90
CA GLU A 175 -55.10 31.28 -2.31
C GLU A 175 -53.65 31.62 -2.69
N ARG A 176 -53.15 32.79 -2.26
CA ARG A 176 -51.73 33.17 -2.46
C ARG A 176 -50.76 32.21 -1.79
N ALA A 177 -51.05 31.80 -0.55
CA ALA A 177 -50.22 30.80 0.13
C ALA A 177 -50.25 29.44 -0.59
N SER A 178 -51.42 29.02 -1.09
CA SER A 178 -51.54 27.79 -1.86
C SER A 178 -50.76 27.82 -3.17
N THR A 179 -50.78 28.95 -3.89
CA THR A 179 -49.96 29.13 -5.09
C THR A 179 -48.48 29.01 -4.77
N GLY A 180 -48.00 29.69 -3.74
CA GLY A 180 -46.59 29.61 -3.33
C GLY A 180 -46.17 28.19 -2.94
N VAL A 181 -47.03 27.41 -2.27
CA VAL A 181 -46.75 26.00 -1.96
C VAL A 181 -46.69 25.14 -3.23
N ASN A 182 -47.61 25.35 -4.18
CA ASN A 182 -47.58 24.60 -5.44
C ASN A 182 -46.31 24.90 -6.26
N GLU A 183 -45.86 26.16 -6.29
CA GLU A 183 -44.60 26.55 -6.95
C GLU A 183 -43.36 25.90 -6.32
N MET A 184 -43.43 25.45 -5.06
CA MET A 184 -42.34 24.71 -4.42
C MET A 184 -42.37 23.20 -4.73
N LEU A 185 -43.49 22.68 -5.23
CA LEU A 185 -43.69 21.26 -5.51
C LEU A 185 -43.48 20.91 -6.99
N ASP A 186 -43.57 21.89 -7.88
CA ASP A 186 -43.29 21.78 -9.33
C ASP A 186 -41.80 21.99 -9.64
#